data_AF-A0A4Y9XWS6-F1
#
_entry.id   AF-A0A4Y9XWS6-F1
#
_cell.length_a   1.000
_cell.length_b   1.000
_cell.length_c   1.000
_cell.angle_alpha   90.00
_cell.angle_beta   90.00
_cell.angle_gamma   90.00
#
_symmetry.space_group_name_H-M   'P 1'
#
loop_
_entity.id
_entity.type
_entity.pdbx_description
1 polymer ?
#
loop_
_entity_poly.entity_id
_entity_poly.type
_entity_poly.pdbx_seq_one_letter_code
_entity_poly.pdbx_strand_id
1 'polypeptide(L)'
;MGIDAYRSFVWVSEAEPMDHHSGDGEDEGAARVVLWVHGLGCNSVKAGVRFLSYDQFKHMLADAEGKVTAPRSLVAGLGAGMMEAVFAVTPSETIKTKLIDDAKTPNPRYRGLIHGTVSIVREEGIGGIYRGLFPVMMRQGANSAVRFTTYTTLKQFVLGTARPGQNLSGGMTFGIGAVAGLVTVYTTMPLDVIKTRMQSLEARQAYRNSFHCAYRIFTEEGLLRFWTGTTPRLARLVMSGGIVFTVYEQIIAALGGRST
;
A
#
# COMPACT_ATOMS: atom_id res chain seq x y z
N MET A 1 9.85 -20.53 6.67
CA MET A 1 9.57 -20.46 5.22
C MET A 1 8.34 -19.62 4.85
N GLY A 2 7.21 -19.69 5.58
CA GLY A 2 6.02 -18.87 5.26
C GLY A 2 6.07 -17.37 5.63
N ILE A 3 7.01 -16.96 6.49
CA ILE A 3 7.20 -15.56 6.94
C ILE A 3 8.04 -14.76 5.92
N ASP A 4 8.95 -15.43 5.20
CA ASP A 4 9.82 -14.76 4.22
C ASP A 4 9.07 -14.38 2.94
N ALA A 5 8.17 -15.24 2.44
CA ALA A 5 7.28 -14.88 1.34
C ALA A 5 6.33 -13.71 1.72
N TYR A 6 5.94 -13.63 3.01
CA TYR A 6 5.09 -12.56 3.55
C TYR A 6 5.82 -11.21 3.61
N ARG A 7 7.10 -11.22 3.98
CA ARG A 7 7.98 -10.04 3.93
C ARG A 7 8.24 -9.61 2.49
N SER A 8 8.56 -10.54 1.59
CA SER A 8 8.86 -10.24 0.19
C SER A 8 7.66 -9.67 -0.57
N PHE A 9 6.45 -10.19 -0.38
CA PHE A 9 5.26 -9.66 -1.08
C PHE A 9 4.81 -8.28 -0.56
N VAL A 10 4.98 -8.00 0.75
CA VAL A 10 4.78 -6.64 1.29
C VAL A 10 5.80 -5.68 0.69
N TRP A 11 7.08 -6.07 0.67
CA TRP A 11 8.17 -5.29 0.08
C TRP A 11 7.96 -5.02 -1.42
N VAL A 12 7.52 -6.01 -2.19
CA VAL A 12 7.23 -5.87 -3.63
C VAL A 12 6.00 -5.01 -3.91
N SER A 13 4.98 -5.04 -3.04
CA SER A 13 3.83 -4.12 -3.16
C SER A 13 4.17 -2.66 -2.79
N GLU A 14 5.30 -2.45 -2.11
CA GLU A 14 5.80 -1.14 -1.66
C GLU A 14 7.02 -0.65 -2.48
N ALA A 15 7.56 -1.48 -3.36
CA ALA A 15 8.63 -1.15 -4.28
C ALA A 15 8.03 -0.61 -5.58
N GLU A 16 7.77 0.70 -5.62
CA GLU A 16 7.54 1.38 -6.90
C GLU A 16 8.88 1.59 -7.62
N PRO A 17 8.99 1.23 -8.92
CA PRO A 17 10.22 1.44 -9.68
C PRO A 17 10.49 2.93 -9.87
N MET A 18 11.78 3.27 -9.82
CA MET A 18 12.32 4.60 -10.09
C MET A 18 12.22 4.89 -11.59
N ASP A 19 11.28 5.74 -12.00
CA ASP A 19 11.31 6.31 -13.34
C ASP A 19 12.33 7.46 -13.37
N HIS A 20 13.52 7.16 -13.90
CA HIS A 20 14.49 8.18 -14.28
C HIS A 20 14.03 8.84 -15.58
N HIS A 21 13.33 9.98 -15.46
CA HIS A 21 13.28 10.95 -16.54
C HIS A 21 14.16 12.15 -16.18
N SER A 22 15.31 12.20 -16.86
CA SER A 22 16.22 13.34 -16.91
C SER A 22 15.64 14.42 -17.81
N GLY A 23 15.34 15.58 -17.23
CA GLY A 23 15.00 16.82 -17.94
C GLY A 23 15.04 18.01 -17.00
N ASP A 24 15.95 18.95 -17.28
CA ASP A 24 16.08 20.37 -16.90
C ASP A 24 15.78 20.89 -15.47
N GLY A 25 16.67 21.80 -15.03
CA GLY A 25 16.97 22.17 -13.64
C GLY A 25 15.89 22.86 -12.78
N GLU A 26 14.62 22.86 -13.19
CA GLU A 26 13.47 23.20 -12.31
C GLU A 26 12.74 21.94 -11.78
N ASP A 27 12.90 20.78 -12.45
CA ASP A 27 12.29 19.50 -12.06
C ASP A 27 13.06 18.75 -10.96
N GLU A 28 14.30 19.14 -10.66
CA GLU A 28 15.10 18.54 -9.57
C GLU A 28 14.43 18.69 -8.19
N GLY A 29 13.70 19.79 -7.96
CA GLY A 29 13.00 20.02 -6.70
C GLY A 29 11.85 19.04 -6.49
N ALA A 30 11.01 18.84 -7.51
CA ALA A 30 9.90 17.91 -7.48
C ALA A 30 10.40 16.45 -7.45
N ALA A 31 11.43 16.12 -8.24
CA ALA A 31 12.06 14.81 -8.24
C ALA A 31 12.70 14.48 -6.88
N ARG A 32 13.40 15.42 -6.23
CA ARG A 32 13.97 15.25 -4.88
C ARG A 32 12.90 15.13 -3.81
N VAL A 33 11.81 15.89 -3.92
CA VAL A 33 10.65 15.76 -3.03
C VAL A 33 10.06 14.36 -3.16
N VAL A 34 9.79 13.90 -4.39
CA VAL A 34 9.28 12.53 -4.69
C VAL A 34 10.28 11.47 -4.21
N LEU A 35 11.59 11.64 -4.40
CA LEU A 35 12.64 10.72 -3.94
C LEU A 35 12.78 10.66 -2.42
N TRP A 36 12.56 11.75 -1.68
CA TRP A 36 12.62 11.78 -0.22
C TRP A 36 11.32 11.24 0.41
N VAL A 37 10.21 11.50 -0.27
CA VAL A 37 8.88 10.94 -0.03
C VAL A 37 8.83 9.44 -0.26
N HIS A 38 9.39 8.95 -1.36
CA HIS A 38 9.64 7.53 -1.63
C HIS A 38 10.82 6.98 -0.84
N GLY A 39 11.65 7.86 -0.29
CA GLY A 39 12.90 7.52 0.33
C GLY A 39 12.73 6.61 1.54
N LEU A 40 13.80 5.85 1.78
CA LEU A 40 14.03 4.95 2.91
C LEU A 40 13.53 5.49 4.27
N GLY A 41 13.50 6.82 4.47
CA GLY A 41 13.02 7.47 5.69
C GLY A 41 11.54 7.21 6.01
N CYS A 42 10.61 7.49 5.09
CA CYS A 42 9.17 7.27 5.34
C CYS A 42 8.83 5.77 5.48
N ASN A 43 9.47 4.92 4.66
CA ASN A 43 9.28 3.47 4.77
C ASN A 43 9.83 2.91 6.08
N SER A 44 10.93 3.46 6.59
CA SER A 44 11.47 3.08 7.91
C SER A 44 10.56 3.53 9.05
N VAL A 45 9.99 4.74 8.97
CA VAL A 45 8.98 5.20 9.96
C VAL A 45 7.75 4.31 9.94
N LYS A 46 7.25 3.99 8.74
CA LYS A 46 6.11 3.08 8.56
C LYS A 46 6.39 1.71 9.16
N ALA A 47 7.54 1.12 8.85
CA ALA A 47 7.97 -0.16 9.39
C ALA A 47 8.14 -0.09 10.92
N GLY A 48 8.77 0.97 11.44
CA GLY A 48 8.98 1.18 12.87
C GLY A 48 7.67 1.25 13.65
N VAL A 49 6.73 2.11 13.23
CA VAL A 49 5.40 2.22 13.87
C VAL A 49 4.67 0.89 13.83
N ARG A 50 4.71 0.19 12.69
CA ARG A 50 4.07 -1.12 12.55
C ARG A 50 4.67 -2.17 13.49
N PHE A 51 6.00 -2.28 13.55
CA PHE A 51 6.66 -3.27 14.41
C PHE A 51 6.42 -2.98 15.89
N LEU A 52 6.57 -1.72 16.32
CA LEU A 52 6.33 -1.31 17.70
C LEU A 52 4.86 -1.54 18.11
N SER A 53 3.92 -1.12 17.27
CA SER A 53 2.50 -1.32 17.54
C SER A 53 2.15 -2.81 17.55
N TYR A 54 2.70 -3.59 16.62
CA TYR A 54 2.47 -5.03 16.56
C TYR A 54 2.98 -5.75 17.80
N ASP A 55 4.16 -5.35 18.30
CA ASP A 55 4.75 -5.92 19.50
C ASP A 55 3.90 -5.59 20.74
N GLN A 56 3.45 -4.35 20.89
CA GLN A 56 2.52 -3.95 21.95
C GLN A 56 1.19 -4.71 21.88
N PHE A 57 0.56 -4.79 20.70
CA PHE A 57 -0.69 -5.51 20.55
C PHE A 57 -0.53 -7.01 20.78
N LYS A 58 0.60 -7.61 20.39
CA LYS A 58 0.91 -9.01 20.70
C LYS A 58 1.06 -9.24 22.19
N HIS A 59 1.79 -8.37 22.89
CA HIS A 59 1.94 -8.45 24.34
C HIS A 59 0.60 -8.34 25.07
N MET A 60 -0.32 -7.50 24.56
CA MET A 60 -1.68 -7.40 25.11
C MET A 60 -2.59 -8.59 24.79
N LEU A 61 -2.34 -9.29 23.67
CA LEU A 61 -3.18 -10.41 23.18
C LEU A 61 -2.56 -11.80 23.41
N ALA A 62 -1.43 -11.87 24.11
CA ALA A 62 -0.78 -13.12 24.48
C ALA A 62 -1.54 -13.81 25.62
N ASP A 63 -1.77 -15.12 25.50
CA ASP A 63 -2.26 -15.92 26.62
C ASP A 63 -1.18 -16.05 27.71
N ALA A 64 -1.54 -16.59 28.88
CA ALA A 64 -0.65 -16.79 30.03
C ALA A 64 0.63 -17.62 29.71
N GLU A 65 0.65 -18.33 28.58
CA GLU A 65 1.77 -19.14 28.08
C GLU A 65 2.63 -18.41 27.02
N GLY A 66 2.35 -17.13 26.73
CA GLY A 66 3.10 -16.31 25.77
C GLY A 66 2.86 -16.64 24.29
N LYS A 67 1.91 -17.53 23.98
CA LYS A 67 1.54 -17.89 22.61
C LYS A 67 0.37 -17.06 22.10
N VAL A 68 0.46 -16.61 20.85
CA VAL A 68 -0.62 -15.87 20.17
C VAL A 68 -1.16 -16.75 19.05
N THR A 69 -2.45 -17.11 19.14
CA THR A 69 -3.13 -17.88 18.09
C THR A 69 -3.22 -17.09 16.78
N ALA A 70 -3.40 -17.77 15.64
CA ALA A 70 -3.46 -17.13 14.32
C ALA A 70 -4.53 -16.01 14.23
N PRO A 71 -5.76 -16.16 14.77
CA PRO A 71 -6.76 -15.09 14.79
C PRO A 71 -6.34 -13.89 15.64
N ARG A 72 -5.75 -14.11 16.82
CA ARG A 72 -5.25 -13.01 17.67
C ARG A 72 -4.07 -12.28 17.05
N SER A 73 -3.18 -13.01 16.36
CA SER A 73 -2.08 -12.42 15.59
C SER A 73 -2.59 -11.58 14.42
N LEU A 74 -3.70 -11.97 13.80
CA LEU A 74 -4.36 -11.18 12.74
C LEU A 74 -4.93 -9.87 13.31
N VAL A 75 -5.63 -9.93 14.44
CA VAL A 75 -6.17 -8.73 15.12
C VAL A 75 -5.04 -7.79 15.53
N ALA A 76 -3.96 -8.32 16.10
CA ALA A 76 -2.76 -7.52 16.42
C ALA A 76 -2.13 -6.90 15.17
N GLY A 77 -2.08 -7.64 14.05
CA GLY A 77 -1.60 -7.13 12.76
C GLY A 77 -2.49 -6.05 12.16
N LEU A 78 -3.81 -6.18 12.28
CA LEU A 78 -4.78 -5.19 11.83
C LEU A 78 -4.71 -3.92 12.69
N GLY A 79 -4.65 -4.06 14.01
CA GLY A 79 -4.47 -2.94 14.94
C GLY A 79 -3.16 -2.19 14.69
N ALA A 80 -2.05 -2.92 14.50
CA ALA A 80 -0.76 -2.33 14.14
C ALA A 80 -0.83 -1.62 12.78
N GLY A 81 -1.54 -2.18 11.80
CA GLY A 81 -1.79 -1.55 10.51
C GLY A 81 -2.56 -0.23 10.65
N MET A 82 -3.61 -0.21 11.48
CA MET A 82 -4.38 1.02 11.72
C MET A 82 -3.55 2.10 12.42
N MET A 83 -2.69 1.74 13.38
CA MET A 83 -1.76 2.69 14.00
C MET A 83 -0.73 3.21 12.99
N GLU A 84 -0.17 2.33 12.15
CA GLU A 84 0.67 2.70 11.00
C GLU A 84 -0.08 3.67 10.07
N ALA A 85 -1.38 3.44 9.83
CA ALA A 85 -2.23 4.31 9.02
C ALA A 85 -2.32 5.73 9.58
N VAL A 86 -2.57 5.84 10.88
CA VAL A 86 -2.77 7.12 11.57
C VAL A 86 -1.45 7.89 11.63
N PHE A 87 -0.38 7.27 12.14
CA PHE A 87 0.84 7.99 12.50
C PHE A 87 1.83 8.18 11.36
N ALA A 88 1.85 7.27 10.37
CA ALA A 88 2.85 7.29 9.32
C ALA A 88 2.23 7.47 7.93
N VAL A 89 1.24 6.66 7.58
CA VAL A 89 0.76 6.56 6.20
C VAL A 89 -0.09 7.75 5.81
N THR A 90 -1.14 8.07 6.57
CA THR A 90 -2.05 9.18 6.24
C THR A 90 -1.34 10.53 6.15
N PRO A 91 -0.49 10.95 7.12
CA PRO A 91 0.20 12.22 6.99
C PRO A 91 1.16 12.24 5.80
N SER A 92 1.92 11.15 5.60
CA SER A 92 2.87 11.06 4.50
C SER A 92 2.16 11.07 3.15
N GLU A 93 1.15 10.23 2.95
CA GLU A 93 0.40 10.15 1.69
C GLU A 93 -0.33 11.46 1.36
N THR A 94 -0.96 12.09 2.35
CA THR A 94 -1.71 13.34 2.11
C THR A 94 -0.78 14.49 1.71
N ILE A 95 0.36 14.64 2.38
CA ILE A 95 1.37 15.65 2.01
C ILE A 95 1.89 15.39 0.59
N LYS A 96 2.19 14.12 0.27
CA LYS A 96 2.65 13.71 -1.07
C LYS A 96 1.63 14.03 -2.15
N THR A 97 0.39 13.61 -1.96
CA THR A 97 -0.68 13.81 -2.95
C THR A 97 -0.89 15.30 -3.20
N LYS A 98 -0.90 16.13 -2.16
CA LYS A 98 -1.03 17.58 -2.30
C LYS A 98 0.14 18.22 -3.03
N LEU A 99 1.38 17.79 -2.76
CA LEU A 99 2.57 18.30 -3.46
C LEU A 99 2.58 17.88 -4.93
N ILE A 100 2.22 16.63 -5.23
CA ILE A 100 2.14 16.12 -6.61
C ILE A 100 1.02 16.81 -7.39
N ASP A 101 -0.13 17.04 -6.76
CA ASP A 101 -1.24 17.75 -7.40
C ASP A 101 -0.89 19.23 -7.65
N ASP A 102 -0.17 19.88 -6.73
CA ASP A 102 0.29 21.27 -6.89
C ASP A 102 1.32 21.40 -8.01
N ALA A 103 2.26 20.43 -8.11
CA ALA A 103 3.26 20.39 -9.16
C ALA A 103 2.68 20.23 -10.58
N LYS A 104 1.45 19.70 -10.71
CA LYS A 104 0.74 19.61 -12.00
C LYS A 104 0.06 20.92 -12.39
N THR A 105 -0.04 21.90 -11.49
CA THR A 105 -0.66 23.18 -11.80
C THR A 105 0.30 24.09 -12.57
N PRO A 106 -0.19 24.97 -13.47
CA PRO A 106 0.68 25.87 -14.22
C PRO A 106 1.51 26.85 -13.37
N ASN A 107 1.13 27.06 -12.10
CA ASN A 107 1.83 27.93 -11.18
C ASN A 107 1.93 27.25 -9.81
N PRO A 108 2.93 26.36 -9.61
CA PRO A 108 3.07 25.58 -8.39
C PRO A 108 3.34 26.48 -7.19
N ARG A 109 2.58 26.27 -6.12
CA ARG A 109 2.61 27.10 -4.91
C ARG A 109 3.63 26.60 -3.90
N TYR A 110 3.96 25.31 -3.93
CA TYR A 110 4.89 24.68 -3.00
C TYR A 110 6.29 24.56 -3.58
N ARG A 111 7.23 25.28 -2.96
CA ARG A 111 8.65 25.28 -3.36
C ARG A 111 9.45 24.06 -2.85
N GLY A 112 8.79 23.12 -2.17
CA GLY A 112 9.42 21.92 -1.61
C GLY A 112 8.62 21.28 -0.48
N LEU A 113 9.06 20.10 0.00
CA LEU A 113 8.36 19.31 1.01
C LEU A 113 8.11 20.08 2.32
N ILE A 114 9.16 20.72 2.85
CA ILE A 114 9.10 21.43 4.13
C ILE A 114 8.18 22.65 4.00
N HIS A 115 8.36 23.44 2.93
CA HIS A 115 7.52 24.60 2.67
C HIS A 115 6.05 24.20 2.48
N GLY A 116 5.78 23.17 1.66
CA GLY A 116 4.42 22.67 1.45
C GLY A 116 3.79 22.11 2.70
N THR A 117 4.53 21.35 3.52
CA THR A 117 4.00 20.83 4.80
C THR A 117 3.65 21.96 5.75
N VAL A 118 4.54 22.96 5.90
CA VAL A 118 4.28 24.13 6.76
C VAL A 118 3.09 24.94 6.23
N SER A 119 2.99 25.14 4.91
CA SER A 119 1.86 25.81 4.29
C SER A 119 0.54 25.07 4.54
N ILE A 120 0.50 23.75 4.36
CA ILE A 120 -0.69 22.93 4.63
C ILE A 120 -1.13 23.05 6.08
N VAL A 121 -0.19 22.99 7.03
CA VAL A 121 -0.51 23.15 8.46
C VAL A 121 -1.03 24.55 8.77
N ARG A 122 -0.46 25.59 8.15
CA ARG A 122 -0.89 26.97 8.37
C ARG A 122 -2.25 27.28 7.75
N GLU A 123 -2.55 26.73 6.58
CA GLU A 123 -3.77 27.03 5.82
C GLU A 123 -4.95 26.12 6.22
N GLU A 124 -4.70 24.82 6.38
CA GLU A 124 -5.75 23.83 6.64
C GLU A 124 -5.74 23.26 8.07
N GLY A 125 -4.67 23.49 8.83
CA GLY A 125 -4.46 22.89 10.15
C GLY A 125 -4.13 21.40 10.07
N ILE A 126 -4.13 20.75 11.24
CA ILE A 126 -3.90 19.29 11.37
C ILE A 126 -4.97 18.50 10.59
N GLY A 127 -6.20 19.01 10.51
CA GLY A 127 -7.28 18.40 9.73
C GLY A 127 -6.96 18.28 8.23
N GLY A 128 -6.11 19.14 7.68
CA GLY A 128 -5.65 19.06 6.29
C GLY A 128 -4.67 17.91 6.03
N ILE A 129 -3.93 17.45 7.05
CA ILE A 129 -2.97 16.34 6.97
C ILE A 129 -3.67 14.99 7.18
N TYR A 130 -4.70 14.94 8.01
CA TYR A 130 -5.48 13.72 8.29
C TYR A 130 -6.69 13.54 7.36
N ARG A 131 -6.77 14.35 6.30
CA ARG A 131 -7.86 14.28 5.34
C ARG A 131 -7.74 13.00 4.52
N GLY A 132 -8.79 12.17 4.57
CA GLY A 132 -8.75 10.83 3.95
C GLY A 132 -8.29 9.71 4.88
N LEU A 133 -8.14 9.95 6.20
CA LEU A 133 -7.83 8.89 7.16
C LEU A 133 -8.84 7.72 7.09
N PHE A 134 -10.14 8.01 7.02
CA PHE A 134 -11.17 6.98 6.94
C PHE A 134 -11.01 6.03 5.75
N PRO A 135 -10.92 6.51 4.49
CA PRO A 135 -10.73 5.63 3.35
C PRO A 135 -9.36 4.91 3.38
N VAL A 136 -8.31 5.51 3.98
CA VAL A 136 -7.03 4.82 4.22
C VAL A 136 -7.19 3.64 5.17
N MET A 137 -7.89 3.81 6.30
CA MET A 137 -8.14 2.73 7.25
C MET A 137 -9.01 1.64 6.64
N MET A 138 -10.08 2.01 5.93
CA MET A 138 -10.95 1.06 5.22
C MET A 138 -10.16 0.24 4.19
N ARG A 139 -9.26 0.89 3.44
CA ARG A 139 -8.38 0.22 2.48
C ARG A 139 -7.44 -0.78 3.15
N GLN A 140 -6.87 -0.43 4.30
CA GLN A 140 -6.03 -1.37 5.06
C GLN A 140 -6.83 -2.56 5.61
N GLY A 141 -8.05 -2.31 6.10
CA GLY A 141 -8.97 -3.35 6.52
C GLY A 141 -9.28 -4.31 5.37
N ALA A 142 -9.66 -3.78 4.20
CA ALA A 142 -9.93 -4.55 3.00
C ALA A 142 -8.72 -5.38 2.54
N ASN A 143 -7.52 -4.78 2.53
CA ASN A 143 -6.28 -5.50 2.23
C ASN A 143 -6.01 -6.65 3.21
N SER A 144 -6.28 -6.43 4.50
CA SER A 144 -6.08 -7.46 5.53
C SER A 144 -7.10 -8.59 5.39
N ALA A 145 -8.36 -8.26 5.10
CA ALA A 145 -9.42 -9.23 4.85
C ALA A 145 -9.11 -10.10 3.64
N VAL A 146 -8.74 -9.50 2.49
CA VAL A 146 -8.40 -10.27 1.29
C VAL A 146 -7.18 -11.15 1.51
N ARG A 147 -6.17 -10.66 2.24
CA ARG A 147 -5.00 -11.47 2.63
C ARG A 147 -5.39 -12.68 3.47
N PHE A 148 -6.25 -12.48 4.47
CA PHE A 148 -6.72 -13.56 5.33
C PHE A 148 -7.55 -14.60 4.56
N THR A 149 -8.47 -14.14 3.71
CA THR A 149 -9.27 -15.00 2.84
C THR A 149 -8.36 -15.79 1.90
N THR A 150 -7.43 -15.12 1.23
CA THR A 150 -6.48 -15.77 0.30
C THR A 150 -5.65 -16.83 1.03
N TYR A 151 -5.11 -16.52 2.21
CA TYR A 151 -4.34 -17.46 3.01
C TYR A 151 -5.17 -18.68 3.41
N THR A 152 -6.40 -18.46 3.88
CA THR A 152 -7.29 -19.53 4.35
C THR A 152 -7.74 -20.42 3.18
N THR A 153 -8.11 -19.82 2.06
CA THR A 153 -8.47 -20.54 0.83
C THR A 153 -7.29 -21.34 0.29
N LEU A 154 -6.09 -20.77 0.22
CA LEU A 154 -4.88 -21.53 -0.17
C LEU A 154 -4.69 -22.71 0.77
N LYS A 155 -4.69 -22.48 2.08
CA LYS A 155 -4.42 -23.52 3.06
C LYS A 155 -5.46 -24.65 2.98
N GLN A 156 -6.73 -24.32 2.78
CA GLN A 156 -7.79 -25.31 2.60
C GLN A 156 -7.68 -26.07 1.28
N PHE A 157 -7.31 -25.39 0.19
CA PHE A 157 -7.13 -26.03 -1.11
C PHE A 157 -5.94 -27.00 -1.10
N VAL A 158 -4.86 -26.61 -0.42
CA VAL A 158 -3.62 -27.39 -0.26
C VAL A 158 -3.84 -28.59 0.67
N LEU A 159 -4.49 -28.39 1.81
CA LEU A 159 -4.76 -29.47 2.77
C LEU A 159 -5.91 -30.39 2.32
N GLY A 160 -6.85 -29.89 1.52
CA GLY A 160 -7.97 -30.67 0.99
C GLY A 160 -7.59 -31.56 -0.20
N THR A 161 -6.50 -31.23 -0.91
CA THR A 161 -6.08 -31.95 -2.13
C THR A 161 -4.79 -32.77 -1.92
N ALA A 162 -3.99 -32.50 -0.87
CA ALA A 162 -2.69 -33.15 -0.67
C ALA A 162 -2.71 -34.28 0.38
N ARG A 163 -2.08 -35.42 0.05
CA ARG A 163 -1.44 -36.31 1.04
C ARG A 163 -0.34 -35.52 1.77
N PRO A 164 -0.10 -35.75 3.07
CA PRO A 164 0.86 -34.97 3.85
C PRO A 164 2.26 -35.03 3.21
N GLY A 165 2.78 -33.91 2.71
CA GLY A 165 4.18 -33.77 2.28
C GLY A 165 4.48 -33.38 0.83
N GLN A 166 3.50 -33.20 -0.07
CA GLN A 166 3.80 -32.69 -1.43
C GLN A 166 3.84 -31.16 -1.48
N ASN A 167 4.95 -30.62 -2.00
CA ASN A 167 5.08 -29.21 -2.35
C ASN A 167 4.21 -28.89 -3.56
N LEU A 168 3.45 -27.81 -3.50
CA LEU A 168 2.68 -27.31 -4.65
C LEU A 168 3.64 -26.94 -5.77
N SER A 169 3.30 -27.33 -7.01
CA SER A 169 3.98 -26.81 -8.19
C SER A 169 4.01 -25.28 -8.14
N GLY A 170 5.20 -24.69 -8.28
CA GLY A 170 5.41 -23.25 -8.19
C GLY A 170 4.49 -22.46 -9.12
N GLY A 171 4.20 -23.00 -10.31
CA GLY A 171 3.29 -22.40 -11.28
C GLY A 171 1.83 -22.32 -10.81
N MET A 172 1.35 -23.33 -10.08
CA MET A 172 -0.02 -23.33 -9.54
C MET A 172 -0.15 -22.33 -8.38
N THR A 173 0.85 -22.28 -7.50
CA THR A 173 0.90 -21.28 -6.42
C THR A 173 0.96 -19.87 -6.98
N PHE A 174 1.75 -19.67 -8.04
CA PHE A 174 1.82 -18.41 -8.76
C PHE A 174 0.47 -18.02 -9.38
N GLY A 175 -0.21 -18.94 -10.06
CA GLY A 175 -1.53 -18.69 -10.66
C GLY A 175 -2.58 -18.28 -9.63
N ILE A 176 -2.63 -18.96 -8.48
CA ILE A 176 -3.56 -18.59 -7.40
C ILE A 176 -3.18 -17.23 -6.79
N GLY A 177 -1.89 -16.96 -6.60
CA GLY A 177 -1.40 -15.66 -6.14
C GLY A 177 -1.75 -14.53 -7.09
N ALA A 178 -1.65 -14.75 -8.40
CA ALA A 178 -2.02 -13.77 -9.43
C ALA A 178 -3.51 -13.46 -9.41
N VAL A 179 -4.38 -14.47 -9.37
CA VAL A 179 -5.83 -14.29 -9.28
C VAL A 179 -6.22 -13.58 -7.99
N ALA A 180 -5.62 -13.96 -6.85
CA ALA A 180 -5.84 -13.28 -5.58
C ALA A 180 -5.39 -11.81 -5.63
N GLY A 181 -4.29 -11.51 -6.30
CA GLY A 181 -3.81 -10.16 -6.56
C GLY A 181 -4.83 -9.34 -7.37
N LEU A 182 -5.36 -9.89 -8.47
CA LEU A 182 -6.40 -9.25 -9.27
C LEU A 182 -7.65 -8.95 -8.45
N VAL A 183 -8.17 -9.95 -7.72
CA VAL A 183 -9.35 -9.77 -6.86
C VAL A 183 -9.10 -8.70 -5.79
N THR A 184 -7.90 -8.67 -5.20
CA THR A 184 -7.52 -7.62 -4.24
C THR A 184 -7.59 -6.24 -4.87
N VAL A 185 -7.01 -6.09 -6.07
CA VAL A 185 -6.99 -4.82 -6.80
C VAL A 185 -8.40 -4.34 -7.11
N TYR A 186 -9.26 -5.20 -7.67
CA TYR A 186 -10.64 -4.84 -7.98
C TYR A 186 -11.48 -4.51 -6.74
N THR A 187 -11.27 -5.24 -5.64
CA THR A 187 -12.00 -5.01 -4.37
C THR A 187 -11.57 -3.71 -3.70
N THR A 188 -10.30 -3.35 -3.78
CA THR A 188 -9.76 -2.16 -3.10
C THR A 188 -9.82 -0.89 -3.94
N MET A 189 -10.02 -1.01 -5.26
CA MET A 189 -10.04 0.14 -6.18
C MET A 189 -11.01 1.25 -5.78
N PRO A 190 -12.27 0.97 -5.38
CA PRO A 190 -13.19 2.05 -5.01
C PRO A 190 -12.68 2.86 -3.81
N LEU A 191 -12.05 2.19 -2.84
CA LEU A 191 -11.46 2.85 -1.67
C LEU A 191 -10.23 3.67 -2.04
N ASP A 192 -9.44 3.21 -3.02
CA ASP A 192 -8.29 3.95 -3.54
C ASP A 192 -8.71 5.23 -4.29
N VAL A 193 -9.81 5.18 -5.05
CA VAL A 193 -10.36 6.37 -5.71
C VAL A 193 -10.87 7.37 -4.67
N ILE A 194 -11.62 6.92 -3.66
CA ILE A 194 -12.13 7.82 -2.60
C ILE A 194 -10.96 8.41 -1.81
N LYS A 195 -9.96 7.60 -1.46
CA LYS A 195 -8.75 8.04 -0.77
C LYS A 195 -8.04 9.15 -1.55
N THR A 196 -7.73 8.92 -2.82
CA THR A 196 -6.97 9.87 -3.64
C THR A 196 -7.74 11.19 -3.84
N ARG A 197 -9.07 11.13 -4.04
CA ARG A 197 -9.95 12.31 -4.10
C ARG A 197 -10.03 13.07 -2.77
N MET A 198 -9.99 12.36 -1.64
CA MET A 198 -9.99 12.98 -0.31
C MET A 198 -8.64 13.58 0.09
N GLN A 199 -7.54 13.13 -0.53
CA GLN A 199 -6.17 13.60 -0.29
C GLN A 199 -5.72 14.69 -1.27
N SER A 200 -6.51 15.02 -2.29
CA SER A 200 -6.20 16.09 -3.23
C SER A 200 -6.30 17.48 -2.61
N LEU A 201 -5.72 18.49 -3.26
CA LEU A 201 -5.73 19.88 -2.81
C LEU A 201 -7.14 20.45 -2.65
N GLU A 202 -7.99 20.20 -3.64
CA GLU A 202 -9.36 20.73 -3.68
C GLU A 202 -10.33 19.97 -2.79
N ALA A 203 -9.88 18.86 -2.17
CA ALA A 203 -10.75 17.99 -1.40
C ALA A 203 -11.50 18.74 -0.30
N ARG A 204 -10.90 19.79 0.28
CA ARG A 204 -11.50 20.66 1.31
C ARG A 204 -12.75 21.39 0.85
N GLN A 205 -12.73 21.87 -0.39
CA GLN A 205 -13.82 22.65 -0.96
C GLN A 205 -14.85 21.71 -1.63
N ALA A 206 -14.38 20.61 -2.22
CA ALA A 206 -15.22 19.70 -2.99
C ALA A 206 -16.04 18.71 -2.15
N TYR A 207 -15.56 18.32 -0.95
CA TYR A 207 -16.16 17.24 -0.16
C TYR A 207 -16.24 17.55 1.33
N ARG A 208 -17.37 17.21 1.98
CA ARG A 208 -17.51 17.34 3.43
C ARG A 208 -16.92 16.15 4.19
N ASN A 209 -17.11 14.94 3.67
CA ASN A 209 -16.65 13.69 4.25
C ASN A 209 -16.45 12.63 3.15
N SER A 210 -15.86 11.49 3.50
CA SER A 210 -15.56 10.43 2.54
C SER A 210 -16.82 9.79 1.94
N PHE A 211 -17.93 9.74 2.67
CA PHE A 211 -19.21 9.24 2.16
C PHE A 211 -19.83 10.20 1.14
N HIS A 212 -19.73 11.50 1.38
CA HIS A 212 -20.16 12.55 0.46
C HIS A 212 -19.31 12.54 -0.81
N CYS A 213 -18.01 12.27 -0.69
CA CYS A 213 -17.14 12.04 -1.84
C CYS A 213 -17.60 10.82 -2.64
N ALA A 214 -17.84 9.68 -1.98
CA ALA A 214 -18.34 8.47 -2.64
C ALA A 214 -19.71 8.71 -3.32
N TYR A 215 -20.63 9.40 -2.64
CA TYR A 215 -21.94 9.76 -3.17
C TYR A 215 -21.82 10.64 -4.41
N ARG A 216 -21.04 11.73 -4.35
CA ARG A 216 -20.82 12.61 -5.50
C ARG A 216 -20.21 11.86 -6.68
N ILE A 217 -19.20 11.02 -6.46
CA ILE A 217 -18.61 10.20 -7.54
C ILE A 217 -19.68 9.32 -8.18
N PHE A 218 -20.51 8.67 -7.36
CA PHE A 218 -21.57 7.79 -7.85
C PHE A 218 -22.64 8.53 -8.66
N THR A 219 -23.08 9.70 -8.20
CA THR A 219 -24.17 10.45 -8.85
C THR A 219 -23.72 11.33 -10.01
N GLU A 220 -22.53 11.92 -9.95
CA GLU A 220 -22.07 12.90 -10.94
C GLU A 220 -21.13 12.30 -11.99
N GLU A 221 -20.27 11.35 -11.61
CA GLU A 221 -19.29 10.74 -12.52
C GLU A 221 -19.68 9.32 -12.98
N GLY A 222 -20.57 8.67 -12.23
CA GLY A 222 -21.07 7.32 -12.50
C GLY A 222 -20.26 6.19 -11.85
N LEU A 223 -20.86 4.99 -11.82
CA LEU A 223 -20.32 3.83 -11.10
C LEU A 223 -18.97 3.33 -11.64
N LEU A 224 -18.74 3.40 -12.95
CA LEU A 224 -17.48 2.95 -13.55
C LEU A 224 -16.29 3.80 -13.11
N ARG A 225 -16.53 5.02 -12.62
CA ARG A 225 -15.47 5.91 -12.17
C ARG A 225 -14.63 5.32 -11.05
N PHE A 226 -15.21 4.47 -10.21
CA PHE A 226 -14.49 3.77 -9.13
C PHE A 226 -13.39 2.83 -9.63
N TRP A 227 -13.41 2.42 -10.91
CA TRP A 227 -12.40 1.52 -11.50
C TRP A 227 -11.49 2.15 -12.55
N THR A 228 -11.60 3.45 -12.80
CA THR A 228 -10.78 4.16 -13.80
C THR A 228 -9.26 4.18 -13.49
N GLY A 229 -8.85 3.85 -12.26
CA GLY A 229 -7.45 3.67 -11.87
C GLY A 229 -6.92 2.23 -12.02
N THR A 230 -7.74 1.29 -12.50
CA THR A 230 -7.39 -0.14 -12.49
C THR A 230 -6.27 -0.47 -13.45
N THR A 231 -6.34 0.02 -14.68
CA THR A 231 -5.33 -0.24 -15.71
C THR A 231 -3.91 0.17 -15.30
N PRO A 232 -3.64 1.43 -14.89
CA PRO A 232 -2.29 1.82 -14.49
C PRO A 232 -1.80 1.05 -13.25
N ARG A 233 -2.71 0.66 -12.34
CA ARG A 233 -2.36 -0.13 -11.16
C ARG A 233 -2.00 -1.58 -11.52
N LEU A 234 -2.77 -2.21 -12.40
CA LEU A 234 -2.48 -3.55 -12.88
C LEU A 234 -1.20 -3.60 -13.70
N ALA A 235 -0.98 -2.62 -14.59
CA ALA A 235 0.26 -2.50 -15.34
C ALA A 235 1.47 -2.43 -14.42
N ARG A 236 1.41 -1.58 -13.38
CA ARG A 236 2.46 -1.49 -12.35
C ARG A 236 2.67 -2.81 -11.61
N LEU A 237 1.59 -3.50 -11.22
CA LEU A 237 1.67 -4.78 -10.51
C LEU A 237 2.35 -5.85 -11.37
N VAL A 238 1.97 -5.97 -12.64
CA VAL A 238 2.54 -6.93 -13.59
C VAL A 238 4.01 -6.61 -13.87
N MET A 239 4.33 -5.33 -14.08
CA MET A 239 5.70 -4.88 -14.35
C MET A 239 6.61 -5.14 -13.15
N SER A 240 6.21 -4.68 -11.95
CA SER A 240 6.98 -4.89 -10.72
C SER A 240 7.15 -6.37 -10.40
N GLY A 241 6.07 -7.17 -10.49
CA GLY A 241 6.12 -8.60 -10.28
C GLY A 241 7.02 -9.34 -11.29
N GLY A 242 6.93 -8.96 -12.57
CA GLY A 242 7.74 -9.55 -13.64
C GLY A 242 9.24 -9.26 -13.49
N ILE A 243 9.59 -8.02 -13.13
CA ILE A 243 10.99 -7.64 -12.89
C ILE A 243 11.56 -8.46 -11.72
N VAL A 244 10.85 -8.51 -10.59
CA VAL A 244 11.29 -9.24 -9.40
C VAL A 244 11.44 -10.73 -9.70
N PHE A 245 10.48 -11.32 -10.42
CA PHE A 245 10.54 -12.73 -10.80
C PHE A 245 11.74 -13.02 -11.72
N THR A 246 11.95 -12.19 -12.74
CA THR A 246 13.08 -12.35 -13.68
C THR A 246 14.42 -12.22 -12.95
N VAL A 247 14.57 -11.20 -12.09
CA VAL A 247 15.80 -11.01 -11.30
C VAL A 247 16.04 -12.18 -10.36
N TYR A 248 14.98 -12.68 -9.72
CA TYR A 248 15.07 -13.83 -8.83
C TYR A 248 15.54 -15.10 -9.57
N GLU A 249 14.99 -15.39 -10.75
CA GLU A 249 15.44 -16.51 -11.58
C GLU A 249 16.91 -16.36 -12.00
N GLN A 250 17.33 -15.16 -12.39
CA GLN A 250 18.74 -14.89 -12.76
C GLN A 250 19.69 -15.09 -11.57
N ILE A 251 19.31 -14.65 -10.38
CA ILE A 251 20.11 -14.83 -9.16
C ILE A 251 20.21 -16.32 -8.80
N ILE A 252 19.10 -17.07 -8.88
CA ILE A 252 19.13 -18.51 -8.62
C ILE A 252 19.94 -19.25 -9.68
N ALA A 253 19.82 -18.90 -10.96
CA ALA A 253 20.63 -19.50 -12.01
C ALA A 253 22.13 -19.22 -11.78
N ALA A 254 22.49 -18.00 -11.35
CA ALA A 254 23.87 -17.62 -11.04
C ALA A 254 24.43 -18.33 -9.78
N LEU A 255 23.61 -18.49 -8.73
CA LEU A 255 24.01 -19.16 -7.47
C LEU A 255 23.97 -20.69 -7.56
N GLY A 256 23.02 -21.23 -8.34
CA GLY A 256 22.86 -22.65 -8.63
C GLY A 256 23.85 -23.16 -9.68
N GLY A 257 24.54 -22.26 -10.40
CA GLY A 257 25.55 -22.56 -11.41
C GLY A 257 26.91 -23.03 -10.89
N ARG A 258 26.98 -23.67 -9.71
CA ARG A 258 28.14 -24.43 -9.22
C ARG A 258 27.68 -25.61 -8.38
N SER A 259 27.03 -26.58 -9.01
CA SER A 259 27.02 -27.97 -8.56
C SER A 259 26.80 -28.85 -9.77
N THR A 260 27.79 -29.73 -9.99
CA THR A 260 28.06 -30.65 -11.11
C THR A 260 28.41 -30.02 -12.44
#